data_AF-A0A7J2ICU1-F1
#
_entry.id   AF-A0A7J2ICU1-F1
#
_cell.length_a   1.000
_cell.length_b   1.000
_cell.length_c   1.000
_cell.angle_alpha   90.00
_cell.angle_beta   90.00
_cell.angle_gamma   90.00
#
_symmetry.space_group_name_H-M   'P 1'
#
loop_
_entity.id
_entity.type
_entity.pdbx_description
1 polymer ?
#
loop_
_entity_poly.entity_id
_entity_poly.type
_entity_poly.pdbx_seq_one_letter_code
_entity_poly.pdbx_strand_id
1 'polypeptide(L)'
;MEFKVVISDPETGKSYQRDIKDEKARRFRGKKIGDEIDGSILGLTGYKLAITGGSDKGGFPMKKGVMGKTNLRILMKGGVGYRQKKGVRRRKRVRGEIIDDDIVQINTKVIARGKRKIEELLGLEIKEEAKKAEEKPPEPEKRAEEERPEEKPKKE
;
A
#
# COMPACT_ATOMS: atom_id res chain seq x y z
N MET A 1 -12.25 -1.05 -9.73
CA MET A 1 -11.10 -0.13 -9.75
C MET A 1 -10.47 -0.14 -8.38
N GLU A 2 -9.20 -0.52 -8.29
CA GLU A 2 -8.56 -0.81 -7.01
C GLU A 2 -7.23 -0.05 -6.90
N PHE A 3 -7.07 0.67 -5.79
CA PHE A 3 -5.83 1.38 -5.47
C PHE A 3 -5.29 0.85 -4.15
N LYS A 4 -3.98 0.61 -4.11
CA LYS A 4 -3.22 0.43 -2.88
C LYS A 4 -2.84 1.80 -2.36
N VAL A 5 -3.41 2.21 -1.23
CA VAL A 5 -3.03 3.49 -0.61
C VAL A 5 -2.10 3.24 0.56
N VAL A 6 -0.92 3.85 0.49
CA VAL A 6 0.07 3.84 1.55
C VAL A 6 -0.07 5.12 2.35
N ILE A 7 -0.33 4.98 3.64
CA ILE A 7 -0.51 6.06 4.60
C ILE A 7 0.75 6.11 5.45
N SER A 8 1.58 7.13 5.25
CA SER A 8 2.81 7.33 5.99
C SER A 8 2.63 8.37 7.08
N ASP A 9 2.93 8.00 8.32
CA ASP A 9 3.01 8.91 9.45
C ASP A 9 4.48 9.33 9.66
N PRO A 10 4.83 10.61 9.44
CA PRO A 10 6.21 11.08 9.52
C PRO A 10 6.77 11.12 10.95
N GLU A 11 5.94 11.19 11.99
CA GLU A 11 6.44 11.31 13.37
C GLU A 11 6.66 9.95 14.01
N THR A 12 5.79 8.97 13.74
CA THR A 12 6.01 7.58 14.20
C THR A 12 6.92 6.80 13.27
N GLY A 13 7.14 7.29 12.04
CA GLY A 13 7.91 6.58 11.01
C GLY A 13 7.22 5.32 10.48
N LYS A 14 5.99 5.03 10.94
CA LYS A 14 5.22 3.87 10.53
C LYS A 14 4.42 4.19 9.26
N SER A 15 4.24 3.16 8.43
CA SER A 15 3.42 3.24 7.23
C SER A 15 2.45 2.07 7.16
N TYR A 16 1.21 2.37 6.80
CA TYR A 16 0.16 1.38 6.69
C TYR A 16 -0.40 1.34 5.29
N GLN A 17 -0.67 0.14 4.79
CA GLN A 17 -1.26 -0.05 3.47
C GLN A 17 -2.73 -0.43 3.60
N ARG A 18 -3.58 0.19 2.78
CA ARG A 18 -5.00 -0.14 2.67
C ARG A 18 -5.41 -0.26 1.21
N ASP A 19 -6.14 -1.32 0.91
CA ASP A 19 -6.75 -1.51 -0.39
C ASP A 19 -8.09 -0.75 -0.43
N ILE A 20 -8.27 0.07 -1.46
CA ILE A 20 -9.48 0.84 -1.69
C ILE A 20 -10.17 0.34 -2.94
N LYS A 21 -11.46 0.02 -2.81
CA LYS A 21 -12.33 -0.38 -3.93
C LYS A 21 -13.27 0.76 -4.38
N ASP A 22 -13.49 0.77 -5.69
CA ASP A 22 -14.44 1.53 -6.52
C ASP A 22 -15.00 2.87 -5.98
N GLU A 23 -15.93 2.88 -5.02
CA GLU A 23 -16.57 4.13 -4.58
C GLU A 23 -15.59 5.14 -3.98
N LYS A 24 -14.69 4.65 -3.13
CA LYS A 24 -13.68 5.47 -2.48
C LYS A 24 -12.57 5.84 -3.47
N ALA A 25 -12.26 4.94 -4.41
CA ALA A 25 -11.29 5.15 -5.48
C ALA A 25 -11.67 6.32 -6.40
N ARG A 26 -12.97 6.46 -6.72
CA ARG A 26 -13.48 7.58 -7.55
C ARG A 26 -13.17 8.96 -6.96
N ARG A 27 -13.09 9.08 -5.63
CA ARG A 27 -12.78 10.36 -4.95
C ARG A 27 -11.32 10.80 -5.10
N PHE A 28 -10.42 9.86 -5.39
CA PHE A 28 -9.01 10.17 -5.65
C PHE A 28 -8.75 10.55 -7.11
N ARG A 29 -9.65 10.17 -8.03
CA ARG A 29 -9.49 10.50 -9.46
C ARG A 29 -9.51 12.01 -9.67
N GLY A 30 -8.60 12.51 -10.50
CA GLY A 30 -8.52 13.93 -10.85
C GLY A 30 -7.79 14.80 -9.82
N LYS A 31 -7.44 14.26 -8.65
CA LYS A 31 -6.55 14.91 -7.69
C LYS A 31 -5.12 14.93 -8.22
N LYS A 32 -4.35 15.92 -7.80
CA LYS A 32 -2.94 16.09 -8.16
C LYS A 32 -2.02 15.71 -7.02
N ILE A 33 -0.77 15.43 -7.37
CA ILE A 33 0.31 15.30 -6.38
C ILE A 33 0.51 16.63 -5.68
N GLY A 34 0.40 16.61 -4.35
CA GLY A 34 0.46 17.77 -3.48
C GLY A 34 -0.90 18.22 -2.95
N ASP A 35 -2.00 17.68 -3.46
CA ASP A 35 -3.33 18.00 -2.96
C ASP A 35 -3.57 17.35 -1.59
N GLU A 36 -4.34 18.07 -0.76
CA GLU A 36 -4.84 17.58 0.51
C GLU A 36 -6.18 16.85 0.35
N ILE A 37 -6.34 15.77 1.09
CA ILE A 37 -7.51 14.90 1.11
C ILE A 37 -7.86 14.57 2.56
N ASP A 38 -9.16 14.52 2.83
CA ASP A 38 -9.68 14.09 4.12
C ASP A 38 -9.48 12.56 4.32
N GLY A 39 -8.84 12.20 5.43
CA GLY A 39 -8.57 10.82 5.83
C GLY A 39 -9.83 9.99 6.09
N SER A 40 -11.00 10.61 6.23
CA SER A 40 -12.29 9.93 6.44
C SER A 40 -12.62 8.97 5.30
N ILE A 41 -12.15 9.23 4.07
CA ILE A 41 -12.30 8.32 2.92
C ILE A 41 -11.64 6.96 3.23
N LEU A 42 -10.53 7.00 3.94
CA LEU A 42 -9.70 5.88 4.34
C LEU A 42 -10.03 5.36 5.75
N GLY A 43 -11.14 5.79 6.36
CA GLY A 43 -11.52 5.41 7.73
C GLY A 43 -10.68 6.08 8.82
N LEU A 44 -9.84 7.06 8.46
CA LEU A 44 -9.07 7.87 9.40
C LEU A 44 -9.83 9.17 9.69
N THR A 45 -10.82 9.09 10.57
CA THR A 45 -11.65 10.24 10.92
C THR A 45 -10.83 11.33 11.60
N GLY A 46 -10.94 12.57 11.10
CA GLY A 46 -10.22 13.72 11.63
C GLY A 46 -8.74 13.83 11.20
N TYR A 47 -8.27 13.00 10.29
CA TYR A 47 -6.93 13.11 9.71
C TYR A 47 -6.95 13.87 8.39
N LYS A 48 -5.90 14.64 8.10
CA LYS A 48 -5.64 15.18 6.76
C LYS A 48 -4.41 14.52 6.16
N LEU A 49 -4.55 14.10 4.91
CA LEU A 49 -3.52 13.42 4.14
C LEU A 49 -3.15 14.26 2.92
N ALA A 50 -1.86 14.41 2.62
CA ALA A 50 -1.40 14.92 1.33
C ALA A 50 -0.93 13.79 0.43
N ILE A 51 -1.28 13.87 -0.85
CA ILE A 51 -0.74 12.97 -1.87
C ILE A 51 0.70 13.38 -2.16
N THR A 52 1.65 12.47 -1.95
CA THR A 52 3.07 12.72 -2.25
C THR A 52 3.50 12.14 -3.59
N GLY A 53 2.82 11.09 -4.06
CA GLY A 53 3.12 10.46 -5.34
C GLY A 53 2.41 9.12 -5.51
N GLY A 54 2.94 8.29 -6.39
CA GLY A 54 2.38 6.98 -6.69
C GLY A 54 3.12 6.27 -7.82
N SER A 55 2.62 5.09 -8.17
CA SER A 55 3.16 4.23 -9.21
C SER A 55 2.06 3.74 -10.15
N ASP A 56 2.36 3.77 -11.44
CA ASP A 56 1.49 3.25 -12.50
C ASP A 56 1.56 1.71 -12.60
N LYS A 57 0.61 1.07 -13.30
CA LYS A 57 0.65 -0.37 -13.62
C LYS A 57 1.96 -0.81 -14.28
N GLY A 58 2.54 0.06 -15.12
CA GLY A 58 3.84 -0.18 -15.76
C GLY A 58 5.06 0.01 -14.83
N GLY A 59 4.86 0.27 -13.54
CA GLY A 59 5.95 0.54 -12.58
C GLY A 59 6.59 1.91 -12.76
N PHE A 60 6.03 2.79 -13.59
CA PHE A 60 6.53 4.15 -13.76
C PHE A 60 6.10 5.01 -12.58
N PRO A 61 7.04 5.76 -11.96
CA PRO A 61 6.70 6.66 -10.87
C PRO A 61 5.97 7.89 -11.40
N MET A 62 5.04 8.40 -10.61
CA MET A 62 4.44 9.71 -10.85
C MET A 62 5.39 10.83 -10.47
N LYS A 63 5.35 11.94 -11.22
CA LYS A 63 6.21 13.09 -10.98
C LYS A 63 5.42 14.39 -10.90
N LYS A 64 5.60 15.12 -9.80
CA LYS A 64 5.03 16.47 -9.60
C LYS A 64 5.55 17.44 -10.68
N GLY A 65 4.65 18.23 -11.26
CA GLY A 65 4.96 19.20 -12.31
C GLY A 65 4.92 18.65 -13.74
N VAL A 66 4.64 17.35 -13.92
CA VAL A 66 4.31 16.80 -15.24
C VAL A 66 2.79 16.83 -15.38
N MET A 67 2.28 17.85 -16.08
CA MET A 67 0.85 17.99 -16.29
C MET A 67 0.29 16.83 -17.11
N GLY A 68 -0.89 16.38 -16.73
CA GLY A 68 -1.64 15.35 -17.45
C GLY A 68 -1.74 14.03 -16.68
N LYS A 69 -2.48 13.12 -17.31
CA LYS A 69 -2.77 11.78 -16.77
C LYS A 69 -1.92 10.70 -17.40
N THR A 70 -1.32 10.94 -18.57
CA THR A 70 -0.66 9.93 -19.39
C THR A 70 0.82 9.76 -19.03
N ASN A 71 1.42 8.70 -19.55
CA ASN A 71 2.88 8.49 -19.50
C ASN A 71 3.59 9.34 -20.54
N LEU A 72 4.61 10.10 -20.12
CA LEU A 72 5.36 11.03 -20.97
C LEU A 72 6.86 10.75 -20.89
N ARG A 73 7.58 10.97 -22.00
CA ARG A 73 9.05 10.90 -22.04
C ARG A 73 9.63 12.29 -21.85
N ILE A 74 10.27 12.54 -20.72
CA ILE A 74 10.89 13.83 -20.40
C ILE A 74 12.41 13.71 -20.30
N LEU A 75 13.13 14.75 -20.74
CA LEU A 75 14.59 14.82 -20.61
C LEU A 75 14.96 15.26 -19.19
N MET A 76 15.33 14.29 -18.35
CA MET A 76 15.62 14.53 -16.93
C MET A 76 17.10 14.77 -16.70
N LYS A 77 17.40 15.75 -15.84
CA LYS A 77 18.74 15.93 -15.25
C LYS A 77 18.91 14.98 -14.07
N GLY A 78 17.90 14.86 -13.21
CA GLY A 78 17.84 13.93 -12.07
C GLY A 78 16.46 13.96 -11.40
N GLY A 79 16.34 13.32 -10.23
CA GLY A 79 15.15 13.35 -9.37
C GLY A 79 14.32 12.07 -9.42
N VAL A 80 13.02 12.19 -9.11
CA VAL A 80 12.08 11.05 -9.04
C VAL A 80 12.07 10.25 -10.34
N GLY A 81 12.41 8.95 -10.27
CA GLY A 81 12.49 8.05 -11.41
C GLY A 81 13.80 8.08 -12.21
N TYR A 82 14.77 8.95 -11.86
CA TYR A 82 16.10 8.96 -12.47
C TYR A 82 17.21 9.30 -11.48
N ARG A 83 17.99 8.27 -11.11
CA ARG A 83 19.27 8.44 -10.41
C ARG A 83 20.33 8.87 -11.42
N GLN A 84 20.68 10.15 -11.39
CA GLN A 84 21.60 10.76 -12.34
C GLN A 84 23.05 10.28 -12.13
N LYS A 85 23.79 10.18 -13.24
CA LYS A 85 25.26 10.17 -13.22
C LYS A 85 25.75 11.59 -13.52
N LYS A 86 26.89 12.00 -12.96
CA LYS A 86 27.42 13.37 -13.15
C LYS A 86 27.48 13.71 -14.65
N GLY A 87 26.91 14.86 -15.02
CA GLY A 87 26.92 15.38 -16.40
C GLY A 87 25.95 14.76 -17.39
N VAL A 88 25.23 13.68 -17.05
CA VAL A 88 24.37 12.96 -18.01
C VAL A 88 22.89 13.30 -17.81
N ARG A 89 22.23 13.73 -18.88
CA ARG A 89 20.76 13.83 -18.96
C ARG A 89 20.23 12.64 -19.76
N ARG A 90 19.10 12.07 -19.32
CA ARG A 90 18.46 10.95 -20.04
C ARG A 90 16.97 11.18 -20.21
N ARG A 91 16.44 10.85 -21.40
CA ARG A 91 14.99 10.78 -21.60
C ARG A 91 14.43 9.54 -20.91
N LYS A 92 13.55 9.74 -19.95
CA LYS A 92 12.89 8.67 -19.17
C LYS A 92 11.37 8.83 -19.26
N ARG A 93 10.66 7.71 -19.23
CA ARG A 93 9.20 7.68 -19.12
C ARG A 93 8.82 7.89 -17.65
N VAL A 94 7.88 8.79 -17.42
CA VAL A 94 7.28 9.08 -16.11
C VAL A 94 5.77 9.24 -16.28
N ARG A 95 5.01 8.97 -15.22
CA ARG A 95 3.57 9.24 -15.19
C ARG A 95 3.35 10.70 -14.80
N GLY A 96 2.30 11.31 -15.36
CA GLY A 96 1.86 12.65 -14.98
C GLY A 96 1.39 12.74 -13.51
N GLU A 97 1.13 13.96 -13.06
CA GLU A 97 0.79 14.27 -11.66
C GLU A 97 -0.68 14.01 -11.29
N ILE A 98 -1.57 13.85 -12.29
CA ILE A 98 -3.00 13.67 -12.06
C ILE A 98 -3.29 12.18 -11.83
N ILE A 99 -4.04 11.89 -10.77
CA ILE A 99 -4.47 10.53 -10.46
C ILE A 99 -5.55 10.07 -11.44
N ASP A 100 -5.31 8.90 -12.03
CA ASP A 100 -6.16 8.24 -13.00
C ASP A 100 -6.17 6.72 -12.77
N ASP A 101 -6.93 6.00 -13.59
CA ASP A 101 -7.35 4.62 -13.36
C ASP A 101 -6.26 3.57 -13.55
N ASP A 102 -5.18 3.97 -14.20
CA ASP A 102 -4.03 3.11 -14.43
C ASP A 102 -3.11 3.01 -13.22
N ILE A 103 -3.27 3.89 -12.22
CA ILE A 103 -2.43 3.88 -11.03
C ILE A 103 -2.71 2.63 -10.21
N VAL A 104 -1.66 2.03 -9.66
CA VAL A 104 -1.76 0.88 -8.76
C VAL A 104 -1.62 1.32 -7.32
N GLN A 105 -0.67 2.22 -7.06
CA GLN A 105 -0.32 2.65 -5.71
C GLN A 105 -0.33 4.17 -5.60
N ILE A 106 -0.94 4.68 -4.53
CA ILE A 106 -0.91 6.09 -4.15
C ILE A 106 -0.21 6.21 -2.80
N ASN A 107 0.79 7.09 -2.74
CA ASN A 107 1.51 7.39 -1.51
C ASN A 107 0.96 8.67 -0.90
N THR A 108 0.65 8.60 0.40
CA THR A 108 0.11 9.72 1.16
C THR A 108 0.92 9.97 2.42
N LYS A 109 0.97 11.22 2.85
CA LYS A 109 1.62 11.68 4.07
C LYS A 109 0.59 12.32 4.99
N VAL A 110 0.61 11.97 6.27
CA VAL A 110 -0.21 12.63 7.30
C VAL A 110 0.32 14.05 7.53
N ILE A 111 -0.54 15.06 7.37
CA ILE A 111 -0.24 16.47 7.68
C ILE A 111 -0.85 16.87 9.03
N ALA A 112 -2.13 16.55 9.23
CA ALA A 112 -2.85 16.87 10.45
C ALA A 112 -3.36 15.59 11.09
N ARG A 113 -3.13 15.45 12.39
CA ARG A 113 -3.56 14.29 13.18
C ARG A 113 -4.95 14.48 13.75
N GLY A 114 -5.72 13.39 13.71
CA GLY A 114 -6.96 13.26 14.47
C GLY A 114 -6.71 12.91 15.94
N LYS A 115 -7.81 12.76 16.68
CA LYS A 115 -7.80 12.49 18.13
C LYS A 115 -7.46 11.04 18.51
N ARG A 116 -7.62 10.08 17.61
CA ARG A 116 -7.44 8.64 17.85
C ARG A 116 -6.24 8.11 17.08
N LYS A 117 -5.52 7.14 17.64
CA LYS A 117 -4.32 6.58 17.00
C LYS A 117 -4.66 5.90 15.68
N ILE A 118 -3.75 6.02 14.72
CA ILE A 118 -3.89 5.39 13.38
C ILE A 118 -4.00 3.86 13.50
N GLU A 119 -3.31 3.25 14.47
CA GLU A 119 -3.29 1.80 14.70
C GLU A 119 -4.66 1.24 15.10
N GLU A 120 -5.32 1.92 16.04
CA GLU A 120 -6.68 1.61 16.48
C GLU A 120 -7.70 1.81 15.35
N LEU A 121 -7.57 2.90 14.59
CA LEU A 121 -8.47 3.22 13.47
C LEU A 121 -8.30 2.27 12.27
N LEU A 122 -7.11 1.69 12.11
CA LEU A 122 -6.84 0.70 11.07
C LEU A 122 -7.09 -0.74 11.53
N GLY A 123 -7.46 -0.96 12.80
CA GLY A 123 -7.80 -2.28 13.35
C GLY A 123 -6.63 -3.27 13.29
N LEU A 124 -5.38 -2.77 13.37
CA LEU A 124 -4.19 -3.61 13.21
C LEU A 124 -3.90 -4.48 14.44
N GLU A 125 -4.49 -4.16 15.59
CA GLU A 125 -4.46 -5.04 16.77
C GLU A 125 -5.12 -6.40 16.49
N ILE A 126 -6.12 -6.47 15.59
CA ILE A 126 -6.82 -7.73 15.26
C ILE A 126 -6.02 -8.58 14.25
N LYS A 127 -5.08 -7.98 13.51
CA LYS A 127 -4.30 -8.70 12.47
C LYS A 127 -2.98 -9.26 12.97
N GLU A 128 -2.44 -8.78 14.07
CA GLU A 128 -1.23 -9.38 14.66
C GLU A 128 -1.53 -10.76 15.28
N GLU A 129 -2.73 -10.97 15.86
CA GLU A 129 -3.12 -12.29 16.36
C GLU A 129 -3.32 -13.31 15.23
N ALA A 130 -3.86 -12.89 14.08
CA ALA A 130 -4.04 -13.77 12.92
C ALA A 130 -2.70 -14.15 12.26
N LYS A 131 -1.72 -13.25 12.21
CA LYS A 131 -0.38 -13.57 11.66
C LYS A 131 0.46 -14.42 12.61
N LYS A 132 0.32 -14.26 13.93
CA LYS A 132 1.03 -15.10 14.91
C LYS A 132 0.49 -16.54 14.97
N ALA A 133 -0.73 -16.77 14.49
CA ALA A 133 -1.32 -18.11 14.38
C ALA A 133 -0.86 -18.91 13.14
N GLU A 134 -0.47 -18.24 12.05
CA GLU A 134 0.05 -18.91 10.83
C GLU A 134 1.58 -19.06 10.79
N GLU A 135 2.34 -18.35 11.64
CA GLU A 135 3.82 -18.31 11.62
C GLU A 135 4.49 -19.23 12.67
N LYS A 136 3.80 -20.26 13.18
CA LYS A 136 4.48 -21.41 13.81
C LYS A 136 4.63 -22.54 12.78
N PRO A 137 5.83 -22.76 12.21
CA PRO A 137 6.07 -23.95 11.39
C PRO A 137 6.04 -25.19 12.30
N PRO A 138 5.31 -26.27 11.95
CA PRO A 138 5.50 -27.54 12.62
C PRO A 138 6.76 -28.20 12.03
N GLU A 139 7.90 -28.05 12.73
CA GLU A 139 9.02 -28.97 12.53
C GLU A 139 8.75 -30.33 13.21
N PRO A 140 9.34 -31.42 12.72
CA PRO A 140 8.75 -32.76 12.79
C PRO A 140 9.25 -33.57 13.99
N GLU A 141 8.36 -33.96 14.89
CA GLU A 141 8.65 -35.01 15.88
C GLU A 141 8.29 -36.39 15.31
N LYS A 142 9.33 -37.16 14.99
CA LYS A 142 9.25 -38.61 14.87
C LYS A 142 9.24 -39.24 16.27
N ARG A 143 8.36 -40.23 16.41
CA ARG A 143 8.42 -41.48 17.21
C ARG A 143 7.73 -41.51 18.60
N ALA A 144 6.99 -42.62 18.71
CA ALA A 144 6.51 -43.35 19.90
C ALA A 144 5.17 -42.83 20.43
N GLU A 145 4.15 -43.64 20.72
CA GLU A 145 3.95 -45.09 20.78
C GLU A 145 2.42 -45.31 20.96
N GLU A 146 1.92 -46.52 20.63
CA GLU A 146 0.73 -47.18 21.24
C GLU A 146 -0.66 -46.47 21.16
N GLU A 147 -1.77 -47.05 20.68
CA GLU A 147 -2.21 -48.44 20.60
C GLU A 147 -3.13 -48.61 19.38
N ARG A 148 -2.97 -49.73 18.67
CA ARG A 148 -4.07 -50.34 17.91
C ARG A 148 -4.90 -51.16 18.90
N PRO A 149 -6.22 -51.01 18.99
CA PRO A 149 -7.04 -52.08 19.51
C PRO A 149 -7.38 -53.03 18.35
N GLU A 150 -6.74 -54.20 18.32
CA GLU A 150 -7.36 -55.39 17.73
C GLU A 150 -8.41 -55.89 18.72
N GLU A 151 -9.69 -55.84 18.35
CA GLU A 151 -10.64 -56.87 18.77
C GLU A 151 -11.50 -57.30 17.56
N LYS A 152 -11.21 -58.51 17.09
CA LYS A 152 -11.95 -59.33 16.11
C LYS A 152 -13.25 -59.88 16.76
N PRO A 153 -14.09 -60.70 16.08
CA PRO A 153 -14.63 -60.71 14.71
C PRO A 153 -16.14 -61.13 14.63
N LYS A 154 -16.65 -61.27 13.38
CA LYS A 154 -17.73 -62.16 12.86
C LYS A 154 -19.22 -61.73 12.95
N LYS A 155 -19.82 -61.45 11.77
CA LYS A 155 -20.82 -62.27 11.02
C LYS A 155 -21.75 -61.35 10.19
N GLU A 156 -21.72 -61.44 8.87
CA GLU A 156 -22.74 -62.05 7.97
C GLU A 156 -22.27 -61.93 6.52
#